data_AF-A0A731VHS0-F1
#
_entry.id   AF-A0A731VHS0-F1
#
_cell.length_a   1.000
_cell.length_b   1.000
_cell.length_c   1.000
_cell.angle_alpha   90.00
_cell.angle_beta   90.00
_cell.angle_gamma   90.00
#
_symmetry.space_group_name_H-M   'P 1'
#
loop_
_entity.id
_entity.type
_entity.pdbx_description
1 polymer ?
#
loop_
_entity_poly.entity_id
_entity_poly.type
_entity_poly.pdbx_seq_one_letter_code
_entity_poly.pdbx_strand_id
1 'polypeptide(L)'
;MTDMNIENRKLNRPASENDKQHKKVFPIEAEAFHSPEETLARLNSHRQGLTIEEASERLKVYGRNEVAHEQVPPALIQLLQAFNNPFIYVLMALAGVSFITDYWLPLRRG
;
A
#
# COMPACT_ATOMS: atom_id res chain seq x y z
N MET A 1 21.21 31.87 24.09
CA MET A 1 20.13 31.33 23.23
C MET A 1 20.53 29.90 22.93
N THR A 2 19.67 28.96 23.31
CA THR A 2 19.90 27.56 23.70
C THR A 2 20.72 26.68 22.75
N ASP A 3 21.75 26.03 23.31
CA ASP A 3 22.44 24.87 22.74
C ASP A 3 21.46 23.70 22.57
N MET A 4 21.24 23.27 21.33
CA MET A 4 20.43 22.09 21.02
C MET A 4 21.34 20.86 21.02
N ASN A 5 21.47 20.20 22.17
CA ASN A 5 22.11 18.89 22.29
C ASN A 5 21.22 17.85 21.61
N ILE A 6 21.60 17.42 20.39
CA ILE A 6 20.95 16.32 19.67
C ILE A 6 21.36 15.02 20.37
N GLU A 7 20.68 14.68 21.46
CA GLU A 7 20.75 13.36 22.05
C GLU A 7 20.14 12.35 21.07
N ASN A 8 20.98 11.40 20.65
CA ASN A 8 20.60 10.20 19.94
C ASN A 8 19.53 9.42 20.72
N ARG A 9 18.25 9.73 20.52
CA ARG A 9 17.15 8.83 20.83
C ARG A 9 17.24 7.65 19.86
N LYS A 10 18.08 6.67 20.19
CA LYS A 10 17.92 5.30 19.71
C LYS A 10 16.59 4.79 20.23
N LEU A 11 15.55 5.01 19.45
CA LEU A 11 14.20 4.52 19.70
C LEU A 11 14.27 2.99 19.56
N ASN A 12 14.40 2.32 20.70
CA ASN A 12 14.47 0.87 20.82
C ASN A 12 13.10 0.26 20.52
N ARG A 13 12.67 0.33 19.27
CA ARG A 13 11.49 -0.39 18.76
C ARG A 13 11.96 -1.80 18.43
N PRO A 14 11.37 -2.86 19.02
CA PRO A 14 11.64 -4.21 18.55
C PRO A 14 11.26 -4.27 17.08
N ALA A 15 12.24 -4.52 16.22
CA ALA A 15 12.04 -4.64 14.79
C ALA A 15 11.01 -5.75 14.55
N SER A 16 9.82 -5.36 14.08
CA SER A 16 8.79 -6.30 13.63
C SER A 16 9.41 -7.19 12.55
N GLU A 17 9.14 -8.50 12.57
CA GLU A 17 9.68 -9.45 11.57
C GLU A 17 9.36 -9.05 10.11
N ASN A 18 8.38 -8.18 9.91
CA ASN A 18 8.03 -7.59 8.61
C ASN A 18 9.07 -6.57 8.08
N ASP A 19 9.96 -6.06 8.94
CA ASP A 19 11.02 -5.09 8.58
C ASP A 19 12.19 -5.75 7.83
N LYS A 20 12.26 -7.09 7.84
CA LYS A 20 13.34 -7.88 7.22
C LYS A 20 13.10 -8.20 5.75
N GLN A 21 11.89 -8.01 5.22
CA GLN A 21 11.56 -8.59 3.91
C GLN A 21 11.78 -7.70 2.70
N HIS A 22 11.97 -6.39 2.83
CA HIS A 22 12.29 -5.58 1.66
C HIS A 22 12.88 -4.23 2.08
N LYS A 23 14.19 -4.18 2.34
CA LYS A 23 14.92 -2.91 2.21
C LYS A 23 14.98 -2.58 0.72
N LYS A 24 13.85 -2.08 0.17
CA LYS A 24 13.79 -1.59 -1.21
C LYS A 24 14.75 -0.42 -1.27
N VAL A 25 15.91 -0.66 -1.86
CA VAL A 25 16.87 0.41 -2.14
C VAL A 25 16.23 1.29 -3.18
N PHE A 26 15.81 2.50 -2.79
CA PHE A 26 15.22 3.43 -3.73
C PHE A 26 16.33 3.97 -4.65
N PRO A 27 16.12 4.10 -5.96
CA PRO A 27 17.13 4.65 -6.86
C PRO A 27 17.68 6.02 -6.42
N ILE A 28 16.82 6.82 -5.77
CA ILE A 28 17.21 8.12 -5.21
C ILE A 28 18.20 8.01 -4.06
N GLU A 29 18.15 6.94 -3.26
CA GLU A 29 19.09 6.75 -2.14
C GLU A 29 20.47 6.36 -2.64
N ALA A 30 20.55 5.67 -3.77
CA ALA A 30 21.81 5.35 -4.43
C ALA A 30 22.44 6.59 -5.06
N GLU A 31 21.65 7.43 -5.74
CA GLU A 31 22.16 8.63 -6.41
C GLU A 31 22.41 9.82 -5.45
N ALA A 32 21.81 9.84 -4.26
CA ALA A 32 22.00 10.93 -3.28
C ALA A 32 23.44 11.11 -2.79
N PHE A 33 24.28 10.07 -2.91
CA PHE A 33 25.70 10.11 -2.51
C PHE A 33 26.64 10.50 -3.66
N HIS A 34 26.12 10.67 -4.88
CA HIS A 34 26.90 11.02 -6.06
C HIS A 34 26.86 12.52 -6.35
N SER A 35 27.87 13.01 -7.06
CA SER A 35 27.85 14.38 -7.57
C SER A 35 26.74 14.56 -8.62
N PRO A 36 26.23 15.80 -8.84
CA PRO A 36 25.26 16.06 -9.90
C PRO A 36 25.76 15.63 -11.28
N GLU A 37 27.05 15.79 -11.56
CA GLU A 37 27.70 15.41 -12.82
C GLU A 37 27.71 13.90 -13.01
N GLU A 38 28.06 13.14 -11.95
CA GLU A 38 28.02 11.68 -11.97
C GLU A 38 26.59 11.16 -12.18
N THR A 39 25.62 11.77 -11.49
CA THR A 39 24.20 11.40 -11.63
C THR A 39 23.71 11.66 -13.05
N LEU A 40 24.05 12.81 -13.64
CA LEU A 40 23.72 13.13 -15.03
C LEU A 40 24.35 12.14 -16.01
N ALA A 41 25.63 11.78 -15.81
CA ALA A 41 26.29 10.79 -16.64
C ALA A 41 25.63 9.40 -16.54
N ARG A 42 25.30 8.94 -15.32
CA ARG A 42 24.62 7.65 -15.10
C ARG A 42 23.22 7.59 -15.70
N LEU A 43 22.47 8.70 -15.61
CA LEU A 43 21.13 8.84 -16.19
C LEU A 43 21.15 9.21 -17.68
N ASN A 44 22.34 9.30 -18.30
CA ASN A 44 22.55 9.77 -19.67
C ASN A 44 21.77 11.06 -19.95
N SER A 45 21.85 12.03 -19.04
CA SER A 45 21.13 13.29 -19.08
C SER A 45 22.10 14.46 -19.14
N HIS A 46 21.61 15.61 -19.58
CA HIS A 46 22.41 16.82 -19.74
C HIS A 46 21.89 17.93 -18.81
N ARG A 47 22.74 18.92 -18.50
CA ARG A 47 22.34 20.08 -17.69
C ARG A 47 21.24 20.91 -18.35
N GLN A 48 21.16 20.88 -19.68
CA GLN A 48 20.12 21.54 -20.48
C GLN A 48 18.83 20.71 -20.57
N GLY A 49 18.78 19.52 -19.98
CA GLY A 49 17.65 18.60 -20.04
C GLY A 49 17.79 17.55 -21.16
N LEU A 50 16.69 16.84 -21.39
CA LEU A 50 16.56 15.82 -22.44
C LEU A 50 15.97 16.44 -23.71
N THR A 51 16.32 15.90 -24.86
CA THR A 51 15.63 16.26 -26.11
C THR A 51 14.22 15.66 -26.14
N ILE A 52 13.37 16.17 -27.03
CA ILE A 52 12.00 15.69 -27.19
C ILE A 52 12.01 14.22 -27.66
N GLU A 53 12.96 13.88 -28.52
CA GLU A 53 13.17 12.55 -29.07
C GLU A 53 13.59 11.57 -27.95
N GLU A 54 14.58 11.93 -27.16
CA GLU A 54 15.05 11.12 -26.02
C GLU A 54 13.95 10.93 -24.97
N ALA A 55 13.20 11.99 -24.66
CA ALA A 55 12.08 11.92 -23.74
C ALA A 55 10.97 10.98 -24.26
N SER A 56 10.68 11.03 -25.57
CA SER A 56 9.68 10.16 -26.21
C SER A 56 10.11 8.69 -26.19
N GLU A 57 11.37 8.41 -26.49
CA GLU A 57 11.93 7.06 -26.43
C GLU A 57 11.90 6.51 -25.00
N ARG A 58 12.33 7.31 -24.02
CA ARG A 58 12.29 6.93 -22.61
C ARG A 58 10.86 6.70 -22.12
N LEU A 59 9.90 7.51 -22.55
CA LEU A 59 8.49 7.33 -22.19
C LEU A 59 7.93 5.99 -22.70
N LYS A 60 8.38 5.52 -23.88
CA LYS A 60 8.00 4.21 -24.42
C LYS A 60 8.60 3.05 -23.62
N VAL A 61 9.81 3.23 -23.10
CA VAL A 61 10.54 2.19 -22.34
C VAL A 61 10.07 2.10 -20.89
N TYR A 62 9.99 3.23 -20.19
CA TYR A 62 9.67 3.29 -18.76
C TYR A 62 8.20 3.49 -18.46
N GLY A 63 7.41 3.92 -19.44
CA GLY A 63 6.00 4.25 -19.25
C GLY A 63 5.80 5.60 -18.57
N ARG A 64 4.53 5.93 -18.33
CA ARG A 64 4.13 7.17 -17.66
C ARG A 64 4.52 7.07 -16.18
N ASN A 65 5.09 8.14 -15.65
CA ASN A 65 5.38 8.27 -14.22
C ASN A 65 4.09 8.52 -13.43
N GLU A 66 3.24 7.51 -13.35
CA GLU A 66 2.00 7.53 -12.60
C GLU A 66 2.14 6.62 -11.38
N VAL A 67 1.76 7.15 -10.21
CA VAL A 67 1.73 6.36 -8.98
C VAL A 67 0.77 5.21 -9.22
N ALA A 68 1.22 3.98 -8.94
CA ALA A 68 0.37 2.81 -9.00
C ALA A 68 -0.85 3.05 -8.09
N HIS A 69 -1.99 3.34 -8.71
CA HIS A 69 -3.25 3.39 -8.00
C HIS A 69 -3.62 1.94 -7.72
N GLU A 70 -3.54 1.57 -6.45
CA GLU A 70 -4.04 0.28 -6.01
C GLU A 70 -5.53 0.25 -6.32
N GLN A 71 -5.92 -0.63 -7.25
CA GLN A 71 -7.31 -0.80 -7.60
C GLN A 71 -8.03 -1.25 -6.33
N VAL A 72 -8.82 -0.34 -5.74
CA VAL A 72 -9.56 -0.62 -4.52
C VAL A 72 -10.40 -1.88 -4.77
N PRO A 73 -10.29 -2.91 -3.91
CA PRO A 73 -11.04 -4.13 -4.11
C PRO A 73 -12.53 -3.77 -4.19
N PRO A 74 -13.31 -4.39 -5.09
CA PRO A 74 -14.69 -4.00 -5.32
C PRO A 74 -15.48 -4.05 -4.00
N ALA A 75 -16.27 -3.00 -3.74
CA ALA A 75 -16.93 -2.78 -2.45
C ALA A 75 -17.79 -3.97 -1.98
N LEU A 76 -18.39 -4.73 -2.90
CA LEU A 76 -19.16 -5.94 -2.59
C LEU A 76 -18.30 -7.06 -1.97
N ILE A 77 -17.07 -7.23 -2.45
CA ILE A 77 -16.15 -8.24 -1.91
C ILE A 77 -15.70 -7.82 -0.51
N GLN A 78 -15.39 -6.53 -0.31
CA GLN A 78 -15.06 -6.00 1.02
C GLN A 78 -16.23 -6.15 2.01
N LEU A 79 -17.45 -5.91 1.55
CA LEU A 79 -18.66 -6.11 2.35
C LEU A 79 -18.78 -7.57 2.78
N LEU A 80 -18.69 -8.53 1.86
CA LEU A 80 -18.75 -9.97 2.18
C LEU A 80 -17.61 -10.39 3.11
N GLN A 81 -16.40 -9.85 2.91
CA GLN A 81 -15.26 -10.13 3.78
C GLN A 81 -15.48 -9.62 5.20
N ALA A 82 -16.20 -8.50 5.39
CA ALA A 82 -16.56 -8.01 6.72
C ALA A 82 -17.48 -8.97 7.50
N PHE A 83 -18.23 -9.84 6.81
CA PHE A 83 -19.05 -10.87 7.45
C PHE A 83 -18.25 -12.10 7.92
N ASN A 84 -16.97 -12.24 7.54
CA ASN A 84 -16.11 -13.34 7.99
C ASN A 84 -15.56 -13.09 9.41
N ASN A 85 -16.47 -12.93 10.38
CA ASN A 85 -16.14 -12.74 11.80
C ASN A 85 -16.85 -13.81 12.65
N PRO A 86 -16.16 -14.48 13.59
CA PRO A 86 -16.78 -15.50 14.44
C PRO A 86 -18.04 -15.04 15.18
N PHE A 87 -18.12 -13.76 15.59
CA PHE A 87 -19.33 -13.21 16.22
C PHE A 87 -20.52 -13.16 15.25
N ILE A 88 -20.28 -12.79 13.99
CA ILE A 88 -21.31 -12.72 12.96
C ILE A 88 -21.88 -14.10 12.67
N TYR A 89 -21.07 -15.17 12.73
CA TYR A 89 -21.57 -16.54 12.60
C TYR A 89 -22.58 -16.92 13.67
N VAL A 90 -22.35 -16.50 14.92
CA VAL A 90 -23.31 -16.71 16.00
C VAL A 90 -24.62 -15.98 15.71
N LEU A 91 -24.55 -14.71 15.29
CA LEU A 91 -25.74 -13.93 14.93
C LEU A 91 -26.51 -14.55 13.77
N MET A 92 -25.82 -15.04 12.74
CA MET A 92 -26.43 -15.72 11.59
C MET A 92 -27.14 -17.01 12.02
N ALA A 93 -26.55 -17.78 12.95
CA ALA A 93 -27.18 -18.97 13.49
C ALA A 93 -28.46 -18.63 14.27
N LEU A 94 -28.41 -17.61 15.14
CA LEU A 94 -29.59 -17.14 15.89
C LEU A 94 -30.68 -16.61 14.96
N ALA A 95 -30.31 -15.83 13.94
CA ALA A 95 -31.24 -15.35 12.92
C ALA A 95 -31.91 -16.50 12.17
N GLY A 96 -31.16 -17.57 11.84
CA GLY A 96 -31.71 -18.77 11.22
C GLY A 96 -32.71 -19.51 12.11
N VAL A 97 -32.38 -19.69 13.40
CA VAL A 97 -33.28 -20.33 14.38
C VAL A 97 -34.55 -19.49 14.58
N SER A 98 -34.42 -18.17 14.72
CA SER A 98 -35.55 -17.23 14.81
C SER A 98 -36.40 -17.28 13.54
N PHE A 99 -35.81 -17.27 12.35
CA PHE A 99 -36.58 -17.36 11.10
C PHE A 99 -37.39 -18.67 11.01
N ILE A 100 -36.80 -19.80 11.40
CA ILE A 100 -37.52 -21.08 11.38
C ILE A 100 -38.67 -21.07 12.41
N THR A 101 -38.42 -20.52 13.60
CA THR A 101 -39.40 -20.55 14.70
C THR A 101 -40.52 -19.54 14.51
N ASP A 102 -40.19 -18.32 14.09
CA ASP A 102 -41.08 -17.17 14.07
C ASP A 102 -41.75 -16.97 12.70
N TYR A 103 -41.14 -17.47 11.62
CA TYR A 103 -41.69 -17.35 10.28
C TYR A 103 -42.10 -18.71 9.69
N TRP A 104 -41.20 -19.69 9.63
CA TRP A 104 -41.47 -20.95 8.93
C TRP A 104 -42.51 -21.85 9.63
N LEU A 105 -42.41 -22.03 10.95
CA LEU A 105 -43.36 -22.83 11.72
C LEU A 105 -44.78 -22.26 11.69
N PRO A 106 -44.98 -20.95 11.91
CA PRO A 106 -46.30 -20.31 11.83
C PRO A 106 -46.87 -20.36 10.42
N LEU A 107 -46.05 -20.18 9.38
CA LEU A 107 -46.50 -20.23 7.99
C LEU A 107 -46.99 -21.63 7.57
N ARG A 108 -46.52 -22.69 8.23
CA ARG A 108 -46.99 -24.08 8.01
C ARG A 108 -48.22 -24.47 8.84
N ARG A 109 -48.59 -23.68 9.86
CA ARG A 109 -49.75 -23.92 10.73
C ARG A 109 -50.97 -23.05 10.35
N GLY A 110 -50.90 -22.33 9.23
CA GLY A 110 -52.03 -21.67 8.59
C GLY A 110 -52.58 -22.50 7.45
#